data_AF-A0A936W171-F1
#
_entry.id   AF-A0A936W171-F1
#
_cell.length_a   1.000
_cell.length_b   1.000
_cell.length_c   1.000
_cell.angle_alpha   90.00
_cell.angle_beta   90.00
_cell.angle_gamma   90.00
#
_symmetry.space_group_name_H-M   'P 1'
#
loop_
_entity.id
_entity.type
_entity.pdbx_description
1 polymer ?
#
loop_
_entity_poly.entity_id
_entity_poly.type
_entity_poly.pdbx_seq_one_letter_code
_entity_poly.pdbx_strand_id
1 'polypeptide(L)'
;MCTASQAQTNVVLQMEQLLEGQPFAYDQTTQAELGFYFKATRLQYYISGITLIHDGGQITPVTDYYLLVDPAKDSVFALGNFAVTDLEKIEFWIGVDSATNHLDPALYPGRSSTGVKESIDALGLGRRLSLHRF
;
A
#
# COMPACT_ATOMS: atom_id res chain seq x y z
N MET A 1 -13.27 -31.19 -26.33
CA MET A 1 -12.86 -29.87 -25.81
C MET A 1 -11.70 -30.10 -24.86
N CYS A 2 -10.47 -29.74 -25.23
CA CYS A 2 -9.33 -29.81 -24.31
C CYS A 2 -9.33 -28.55 -23.44
N THR A 3 -9.55 -28.71 -22.14
CA THR A 3 -9.31 -27.65 -21.17
C THR A 3 -7.80 -27.51 -20.99
N ALA A 4 -7.21 -26.42 -21.50
CA ALA A 4 -5.83 -26.08 -21.17
C ALA A 4 -5.77 -25.70 -19.68
N SER A 5 -4.97 -26.42 -18.90
CA SER A 5 -4.64 -26.01 -17.53
C SER A 5 -3.55 -24.95 -17.63
N GLN A 6 -3.90 -23.69 -17.33
CA GLN A 6 -2.91 -22.63 -17.14
C GLN A 6 -2.18 -22.92 -15.82
N ALA A 7 -0.85 -23.06 -15.86
CA ALA A 7 -0.06 -23.14 -14.63
C ALA A 7 -0.16 -21.82 -13.85
N GLN A 8 -0.25 -21.89 -12.52
CA GLN A 8 -0.27 -20.68 -11.69
C GLN A 8 1.15 -20.18 -11.43
N THR A 9 1.34 -18.87 -11.55
CA THR A 9 2.58 -18.14 -11.31
C THR A 9 2.52 -17.48 -9.94
N ASN A 10 3.56 -17.66 -9.12
CA ASN A 10 3.70 -16.92 -7.87
C ASN A 10 4.07 -15.46 -8.15
N VAL A 11 3.21 -14.54 -7.75
CA VAL A 11 3.40 -13.10 -7.91
C VAL A 11 3.84 -12.49 -6.58
N VAL A 12 4.86 -11.64 -6.66
CA VAL A 12 5.45 -10.96 -5.51
C VAL A 12 5.52 -9.46 -5.80
N LEU A 13 5.11 -8.65 -4.84
CA LEU A 13 5.32 -7.21 -4.86
C LEU A 13 6.64 -6.92 -4.13
N GLN A 14 7.63 -6.42 -4.86
CA GLN A 14 8.87 -5.91 -4.29
C GLN A 14 8.84 -4.38 -4.27
N MET A 15 9.18 -3.79 -3.14
CA MET A 15 9.23 -2.34 -2.95
C MET A 15 10.51 -1.95 -2.23
N GLU A 16 11.23 -0.99 -2.79
CA GLU A 16 12.41 -0.40 -2.17
C GLU A 16 12.12 1.06 -1.85
N GLN A 17 12.08 1.38 -0.57
CA GLN A 17 11.76 2.72 -0.10
C GLN A 17 13.05 3.50 0.04
N LEU A 18 13.17 4.59 -0.73
CA LEU A 18 14.35 5.43 -0.76
C LEU A 18 14.02 6.83 -0.22
N LEU A 19 14.97 7.40 0.52
CA LEU A 19 14.99 8.79 0.91
C LEU A 19 16.31 9.41 0.44
N GLU A 20 16.22 10.46 -0.38
CA GLU A 20 17.40 11.07 -1.05
C GLU A 20 18.26 10.07 -1.83
N GLY A 21 17.62 9.04 -2.41
CA GLY A 21 18.30 7.99 -3.17
C GLY A 21 19.05 6.95 -2.33
N GLN A 22 18.96 7.03 -0.99
CA GLN A 22 19.47 6.01 -0.08
C GLN A 22 18.32 5.17 0.49
N PRO A 23 18.56 3.91 0.89
CA PRO A 23 17.56 3.12 1.60
C PRO A 23 17.01 3.87 2.81
N PHE A 24 15.69 3.91 2.93
CA PHE A 24 15.00 4.59 4.03
C PHE A 24 15.42 4.01 5.39
N ALA A 25 15.70 4.88 6.35
CA ALA A 25 15.89 4.51 7.75
C ALA A 25 15.27 5.55 8.68
N TYR A 26 14.81 5.08 9.84
CA TYR A 26 14.27 5.95 10.87
C TYR A 26 15.37 6.80 11.52
N ASP A 27 14.91 7.88 12.17
CA ASP A 27 15.74 8.77 12.98
C ASP A 27 16.89 9.47 12.23
N GLN A 28 16.83 9.51 10.90
CA GLN A 28 17.70 10.32 10.06
C GLN A 28 17.15 11.74 9.91
N THR A 29 18.01 12.75 10.12
CA THR A 29 17.68 14.15 9.82
C THR A 29 17.90 14.41 8.35
N THR A 30 16.84 14.78 7.65
CA THR A 30 16.81 14.98 6.21
C THR A 30 16.22 16.35 5.88
N GLN A 31 16.70 17.00 4.82
CA GLN A 31 16.15 18.28 4.39
C GLN A 31 15.04 18.03 3.36
N ALA A 32 13.84 18.51 3.64
CA ALA A 32 12.77 18.51 2.63
C ALA A 32 13.11 19.51 1.52
N GLU A 33 12.50 19.32 0.35
CA GLU A 33 12.68 20.20 -0.83
C GLU A 33 12.35 21.68 -0.53
N LEU A 34 11.46 21.93 0.44
CA LEU A 34 11.09 23.26 0.90
C LEU A 34 12.06 23.87 1.94
N GLY A 35 13.19 23.22 2.21
CA GLY A 35 14.30 23.76 3.01
C GLY A 35 14.22 23.52 4.52
N PHE A 36 13.12 22.97 5.04
CA PHE A 36 13.03 22.57 6.44
C PHE A 36 13.60 21.18 6.67
N TYR A 37 14.12 20.95 7.88
CA TYR A 37 14.60 19.64 8.29
C TYR A 37 13.48 18.85 8.94
N PHE A 38 13.42 17.55 8.65
CA PHE A 38 12.52 16.63 9.31
C PHE A 38 13.27 15.36 9.72
N LYS A 39 12.61 14.59 10.60
CA LYS A 39 13.07 13.28 11.03
C LYS A 39 11.87 12.35 11.11
N ALA A 40 11.87 11.28 10.34
CA ALA A 40 10.84 10.26 10.45
C ALA A 40 11.13 9.37 11.67
N THR A 41 10.30 9.48 12.71
CA THR A 41 10.36 8.61 13.90
C THR A 41 9.34 7.47 13.84
N ARG A 42 8.32 7.61 12.98
CA ARG A 42 7.33 6.59 12.66
C ARG A 42 6.84 6.78 11.24
N LEU A 43 6.83 5.70 10.47
CA LEU A 43 6.28 5.66 9.12
C LEU A 43 5.88 4.23 8.85
N GLN A 44 4.62 3.90 9.09
CA GLN A 44 4.03 2.62 8.70
C GLN A 44 2.73 2.95 8.01
N TYR A 45 2.44 2.24 6.93
CA TYR A 45 1.24 2.48 6.14
C TYR A 45 0.67 1.17 5.64
N TYR A 46 -0.64 1.17 5.45
CA TYR A 46 -1.31 0.04 4.84
C TYR A 46 -1.22 0.13 3.32
N ILE A 47 -1.12 -1.02 2.66
CA ILE A 47 -1.43 -1.18 1.24
C ILE A 47 -2.67 -2.08 1.13
N SER A 48 -3.59 -1.69 0.27
CA SER A 48 -4.84 -2.42 0.00
C SER A 48 -5.28 -2.28 -1.45
N GLY A 49 -6.35 -3.00 -1.83
CA GLY A 49 -6.96 -2.96 -3.15
C GLY A 49 -5.97 -3.24 -4.28
N ILE A 50 -5.10 -4.23 -4.07
CA ILE A 50 -4.06 -4.61 -5.02
C ILE A 50 -4.72 -5.27 -6.25
N THR A 51 -4.30 -4.85 -7.44
CA THR A 51 -4.84 -5.32 -8.72
C THR A 51 -3.70 -5.61 -9.68
N LEU A 52 -3.74 -6.77 -10.31
CA LEU A 52 -2.78 -7.20 -11.33
C LEU A 52 -3.36 -6.90 -12.71
N ILE A 53 -2.56 -6.27 -13.57
CA ILE A 53 -2.88 -6.11 -14.99
C ILE A 53 -1.91 -6.99 -15.79
N HIS A 54 -2.43 -7.89 -16.62
CA HIS A 54 -1.65 -8.92 -17.29
C HIS A 54 -2.29 -9.43 -18.59
N ASP A 55 -1.54 -10.20 -19.38
CA ASP A 55 -2.03 -10.98 -20.52
C ASP A 55 -2.88 -10.17 -21.53
N GLY A 56 -2.42 -8.97 -21.88
CA GLY A 56 -3.09 -8.07 -22.81
C GLY A 56 -4.13 -7.15 -22.13
N GLY A 57 -3.87 -6.72 -20.89
CA GLY A 57 -4.74 -5.82 -20.15
C GLY A 57 -5.86 -6.47 -19.33
N GLN A 58 -5.82 -7.78 -19.10
CA GLN A 58 -6.72 -8.45 -18.16
C GLN A 58 -6.48 -7.93 -16.75
N ILE A 59 -7.56 -7.79 -15.98
CA ILE A 59 -7.53 -7.22 -14.64
C ILE A 59 -7.92 -8.30 -13.64
N THR A 60 -6.98 -8.66 -12.77
CA THR A 60 -7.18 -9.65 -11.69
C THR A 60 -6.98 -8.99 -10.33
N PRO A 61 -8.03 -8.81 -9.52
CA PRO A 61 -7.90 -8.27 -8.17
C PRO A 61 -7.27 -9.31 -7.23
N VAL A 62 -6.41 -8.83 -6.32
CA VAL A 62 -5.92 -9.60 -5.18
C VAL A 62 -6.87 -9.33 -4.01
N THR A 63 -7.86 -10.20 -3.85
CA THR A 63 -8.94 -10.01 -2.87
C THR A 63 -8.47 -10.28 -1.44
N ASP A 64 -9.08 -9.57 -0.49
CA ASP A 64 -8.88 -9.74 0.97
C ASP A 64 -7.41 -9.68 1.43
N TYR A 65 -6.58 -8.91 0.70
CA TYR A 65 -5.16 -8.81 0.97
C TYR A 65 -4.77 -7.39 1.39
N TYR A 66 -4.24 -7.29 2.61
CA TYR A 66 -3.81 -6.05 3.24
C TYR A 66 -2.38 -6.22 3.75
N LEU A 67 -1.52 -5.25 3.47
CA LEU A 67 -0.13 -5.23 3.92
C LEU A 67 0.07 -4.06 4.88
N LEU A 68 0.61 -4.30 6.07
CA LEU A 68 1.20 -3.23 6.87
C LEU A 68 2.68 -3.15 6.52
N VAL A 69 3.09 -2.03 5.91
CA VAL A 69 4.46 -1.84 5.40
C VAL A 69 5.27 -1.05 6.42
N ASP A 70 6.40 -1.62 6.85
CA ASP A 70 7.49 -0.90 7.50
C ASP A 70 8.59 -0.61 6.45
N PRO A 71 8.75 0.63 5.97
CA PRO A 71 9.68 0.99 4.90
C PRO A 71 11.15 0.77 5.28
N ALA A 72 11.47 0.60 6.56
CA ALA A 72 12.82 0.30 7.02
C ALA A 72 13.13 -1.20 7.10
N LYS A 73 12.16 -2.08 6.80
CA LYS A 73 12.30 -3.54 6.97
C LYS A 73 11.74 -4.35 5.82
N ASP A 74 10.54 -4.02 5.39
CA ASP A 74 9.79 -4.83 4.46
C ASP A 74 10.06 -4.38 3.02
N SER A 75 10.47 -5.33 2.19
CA SER A 75 10.71 -5.04 0.77
C SER A 75 10.09 -6.05 -0.16
N VAL A 76 9.60 -7.18 0.33
CA VAL A 76 9.12 -8.29 -0.49
C VAL A 76 7.84 -8.86 0.11
N PHE A 77 6.76 -8.84 -0.66
CA PHE A 77 5.43 -9.30 -0.23
C PHE A 77 4.87 -10.30 -1.23
N ALA A 78 4.69 -11.54 -0.81
CA ALA A 78 4.05 -12.55 -1.65
C ALA A 78 2.57 -12.21 -1.83
N LEU A 79 2.11 -12.00 -3.06
CA LEU A 79 0.70 -11.74 -3.36
C LEU A 79 -0.08 -13.04 -3.56
N GLY A 80 0.62 -14.13 -3.91
CA GLY A 80 0.04 -15.46 -4.09
C GLY A 80 0.21 -15.99 -5.51
N ASN A 81 -0.49 -17.07 -5.82
CA ASN A 81 -0.42 -17.74 -7.11
C ASN A 81 -1.58 -17.33 -8.00
N PHE A 82 -1.29 -16.84 -9.20
CA PHE A 82 -2.27 -16.34 -10.16
C PHE A 82 -2.03 -16.97 -11.54
N ALA A 83 -3.10 -17.14 -12.33
CA ALA A 83 -3.00 -17.58 -13.71
C ALA A 83 -2.54 -16.41 -14.61
N VAL A 84 -1.29 -15.98 -14.44
CA VAL A 84 -0.65 -14.85 -15.11
C VAL A 84 0.51 -15.36 -15.94
N THR A 85 0.55 -15.02 -17.22
CA THR A 85 1.67 -15.35 -18.11
C THR A 85 2.62 -14.17 -18.26
N ASP A 86 2.09 -12.98 -18.55
CA ASP A 86 2.84 -11.74 -18.68
C ASP A 86 2.25 -10.64 -17.78
N LEU A 87 2.96 -10.28 -16.71
CA LEU A 87 2.53 -9.26 -15.76
C LEU A 87 2.96 -7.88 -16.24
N GLU A 88 1.98 -7.04 -16.57
CA GLU A 88 2.21 -5.71 -17.14
C GLU A 88 2.31 -4.65 -16.04
N LYS A 89 1.42 -4.71 -15.03
CA LYS A 89 1.35 -3.72 -13.95
C LYS A 89 0.75 -4.30 -12.66
N ILE A 90 1.16 -3.74 -11.53
CA ILE A 90 0.47 -3.87 -10.24
C ILE A 90 -0.05 -2.47 -9.86
N GLU A 91 -1.34 -2.36 -9.61
CA GLU A 91 -1.96 -1.16 -9.03
C GLU A 91 -2.35 -1.45 -7.58
N PHE A 92 -2.20 -0.47 -6.69
CA PHE A 92 -2.58 -0.60 -5.29
C PHE A 92 -2.89 0.76 -4.67
N TRP A 93 -3.53 0.73 -3.51
CA TRP A 93 -3.90 1.91 -2.74
C TRP A 93 -3.07 1.96 -1.46
N ILE A 94 -2.72 3.18 -1.03
CA ILE A 94 -2.12 3.41 0.29
C ILE A 94 -3.26 3.79 1.24
N GLY A 95 -3.31 3.10 2.37
CA GLY A 95 -4.39 3.17 3.35
C GLY A 95 -5.30 1.95 3.28
N VAL A 96 -6.35 2.01 4.08
CA VAL A 96 -7.42 1.01 4.14
C VAL A 96 -8.70 1.71 3.70
N ASP A 97 -9.57 1.00 2.97
CA ASP A 97 -10.85 1.54 2.53
C ASP A 97 -11.72 1.97 3.73
N SER A 98 -12.63 2.92 3.51
CA SER A 98 -13.44 3.50 4.59
C SER A 98 -14.39 2.50 5.23
N ALA A 99 -14.83 1.44 4.54
CA ALA A 99 -15.72 0.44 5.12
C ALA A 99 -14.95 -0.46 6.12
N THR A 100 -13.70 -0.81 5.81
CA THR A 100 -12.81 -1.56 6.70
C THR A 100 -12.18 -0.67 7.78
N ASN A 101 -12.00 0.63 7.51
CA ASN A 101 -11.52 1.63 8.48
C ASN A 101 -12.64 2.18 9.41
N HIS A 102 -13.86 1.64 9.34
CA HIS A 102 -15.03 2.08 10.11
C HIS A 102 -15.61 0.98 11.00
N LEU A 103 -14.77 0.10 11.55
CA LEU A 103 -15.18 -0.64 12.75
C LEU A 103 -15.20 0.36 13.91
N ASP A 104 -16.40 0.58 14.46
CA ASP A 104 -16.68 1.54 15.53
C ASP A 104 -15.60 1.49 16.63
N PRO A 105 -14.83 2.56 16.85
CA PRO A 105 -13.86 2.62 17.94
C PRO A 105 -14.48 2.36 19.33
N ALA A 106 -15.80 2.54 19.48
CA ALA A 106 -16.53 2.22 20.71
C ALA A 106 -16.63 0.72 21.00
N LEU A 107 -16.30 -0.16 20.04
CA LEU A 107 -16.17 -1.62 20.27
C LEU A 107 -14.86 -2.00 20.95
N TYR A 108 -13.90 -1.08 21.08
CA TYR A 108 -12.74 -1.26 21.95
C TYR A 108 -13.13 -0.83 23.38
N PRO A 109 -13.23 -1.74 24.36
CA PRO A 109 -13.57 -1.37 25.72
C PRO A 109 -12.52 -0.39 26.27
N GLY A 110 -13.02 0.78 26.66
CA GLY A 110 -12.26 2.01 26.77
C GLY A 110 -11.27 2.11 27.94
N ARG A 111 -10.36 3.08 27.78
CA ARG A 111 -9.92 4.10 28.76
C ARG A 111 -9.28 5.21 27.93
N SER A 112 -9.60 6.50 27.99
CA SER A 112 -10.54 7.30 28.76
C SER A 112 -10.58 8.71 28.10
N SER A 113 -11.71 9.39 28.25
CA SER A 113 -11.89 10.85 28.38
C SER A 113 -11.64 11.78 27.17
N THR A 114 -12.73 12.02 26.42
CA THR A 114 -13.29 13.34 26.08
C THR A 114 -12.36 14.37 25.40
N GLY A 115 -12.44 14.47 24.07
CA GLY A 115 -11.92 15.60 23.30
C GLY A 115 -12.55 15.65 21.91
N VAL A 116 -13.49 16.58 21.72
CA VAL A 116 -14.13 17.12 20.51
C VAL A 116 -13.84 16.46 19.14
N LYS A 117 -14.94 16.04 18.47
CA LYS A 117 -14.98 15.61 17.07
C LYS A 117 -14.89 16.83 16.15
N GLU A 118 -13.71 17.13 15.62
CA GLU A 118 -13.58 17.98 14.44
C GLU A 118 -13.68 17.10 13.19
N SER A 119 -14.71 17.33 12.38
CA SER A 119 -14.90 16.71 11.07
C SER A 119 -13.90 17.27 10.07
N ILE A 120 -12.92 16.47 9.65
CA ILE A 120 -12.05 16.80 8.50
C ILE A 120 -12.65 16.29 7.18
N ASP A 121 -13.89 16.66 6.90
CA ASP A 121 -14.43 16.66 5.53
C ASP A 121 -13.95 17.93 4.82
N ALA A 122 -12.64 18.04 4.63
CA ALA A 122 -12.03 19.08 3.81
C ALA A 122 -10.63 18.62 3.43
N LEU A 123 -10.50 18.00 2.26
CA LEU A 123 -9.37 18.01 1.32
C LEU A 123 -9.49 16.77 0.43
N GLY A 124 -10.38 16.85 -0.57
CA GLY A 124 -10.53 15.83 -1.61
C GLY A 124 -9.22 15.60 -2.37
N LEU A 125 -8.41 14.65 -1.89
CA LEU A 125 -7.17 14.22 -2.53
C LEU A 125 -7.17 12.69 -2.66
N GLY A 126 -8.06 12.19 -3.51
CA GLY A 126 -7.86 10.92 -4.19
C GLY A 126 -6.67 11.05 -5.16
N ARG A 127 -5.44 10.97 -4.65
CA ARG A 127 -4.24 11.01 -5.48
C ARG A 127 -3.87 9.60 -5.93
N ARG A 128 -4.30 9.25 -7.14
CA ARG A 128 -3.83 8.12 -7.94
C ARG A 128 -2.32 8.27 -8.18
N LEU A 129 -1.49 7.41 -7.60
CA LEU A 129 -0.06 7.34 -7.93
C LEU A 129 0.14 6.23 -8.98
N SER A 130 0.40 6.63 -10.22
CA SER A 130 0.76 5.72 -11.32
C SER A 130 2.28 5.78 -11.48
N LEU A 131 3.01 4.82 -10.93
CA LEU A 131 4.45 4.75 -11.10
C LEU A 131 4.74 4.22 -12.52
N HIS A 132 5.09 5.12 -13.44
CA HIS A 132 5.75 4.75 -14.68
C HIS A 132 7.24 4.60 -14.40
N ARG A 133 7.80 3.47 -14.85
CA ARG A 133 9.21 3.10 -14.72
C ARG A 133 10.15 4.22 -15.18
N PHE A 134 11.35 4.25 -14.60
CA PHE A 134 12.55 4.49 -15.39
C PHE A 134 13.16 3.15 -15.76
#